data_AF-F3GDZ2-F1
#
_entry.id   AF-F3GDZ2-F1
#
_cell.length_a   1.000
_cell.length_b   1.000
_cell.length_c   1.000
_cell.angle_alpha   90.00
_cell.angle_beta   90.00
_cell.angle_gamma   90.00
#
_symmetry.space_group_name_H-M   'P 1'
#
loop_
_entity.id
_entity.type
_entity.pdbx_description
1 polymer ?
#
loop_
_entity_poly.entity_id
_entity_poly.type
_entity_poly.pdbx_seq_one_letter_code
_entity_poly.pdbx_strand_id
1 'polypeptide(L)'
;MLDPARGYDLIGDVHGCAHTLEHLLELLGYRLQAGVWRHPERIVIFLGDIIDRGPRIRESLHIVRDMVQAGQALCIMGNHEFNALGWVTPALSESGHQFVREHTPRHARLIGETLAQFEQYADEWSEFVNWFYELPLCLDAGRFRVVHACWDATLIDPLRSLHGTGCIDKHFVQASAVPGSFASNVFNRLLRGTDMRLPHGLTLTGGDGLTREFFRTKFWEDDPQTYGDVVFQPDALPEGVAKTPLSTSEKNALLRYGINEPLLFVGHYWRSGIPAPIRPNLACLDYSAVLYGKLVAYRLDQETQIDPEQIRLGRRAASRGLRMSPVAVLRLPLTTDLSGFVRLLLRLQIPHRVSEEAGEQVLWVPDAPRLVEEVRELYTRFPEGDEHVQLAQDSGSATYKPPGLIEQLRNSPVTALVLLVTLLVAGLTLLGDNLEAVRWLTFQDFRINGEYATFLPLSESLASGQWWRLISPMLIHFGILHLAMNGMWFWELGRRIEIRQGSLSLLLLTLLFSSVSNYVQYLFSGPSLFGGLSGVLYGLLGHCWIFQMLAPNPVYRLPRGVLIMMLVWLALCLSGLVSMLGFGEIANGAHVGGLIIGCVTGLLGGAIARRKA
;
A
#
# COMPACT_ATOMS: atom_id res chain seq x y z
N MET A 1 2.04 21.62 33.77
CA MET A 1 1.14 20.45 33.96
C MET A 1 0.04 20.57 32.91
N LEU A 2 -0.27 19.51 32.17
CA LEU A 2 -1.32 19.52 31.15
C LEU A 2 -2.68 19.77 31.81
N ASP A 3 -3.50 20.64 31.22
CA ASP A 3 -4.85 20.90 31.70
C ASP A 3 -5.79 19.78 31.21
N PRO A 4 -6.33 18.93 32.11
CA PRO A 4 -7.21 17.83 31.72
C PRO A 4 -8.55 18.30 31.15
N ALA A 5 -8.97 19.55 31.39
CA ALA A 5 -10.19 20.14 30.84
C ALA A 5 -10.02 20.70 29.43
N ARG A 6 -8.77 20.84 28.95
CA ARG A 6 -8.45 21.39 27.62
C ARG A 6 -8.46 20.30 26.56
N GLY A 7 -8.90 20.64 25.34
CA GLY A 7 -8.75 19.77 24.17
C GLY A 7 -7.36 19.87 23.55
N TYR A 8 -6.86 18.79 22.98
CA TYR A 8 -5.53 18.69 22.37
C TYR A 8 -5.62 18.11 20.96
N ASP A 9 -4.82 18.63 20.03
CA ASP A 9 -4.61 17.97 18.74
C ASP A 9 -3.21 17.34 18.73
N LEU A 10 -3.11 16.02 18.77
CA LEU A 10 -1.84 15.29 18.76
C LEU A 10 -1.40 15.07 17.31
N ILE A 11 -0.16 15.46 16.95
CA ILE A 11 0.36 15.34 15.58
C ILE A 11 1.60 14.45 15.58
N GLY A 12 1.60 13.44 14.70
CA GLY A 12 2.70 12.51 14.49
C GLY A 12 3.91 13.10 13.75
N ASP A 13 4.79 12.21 13.31
CA ASP A 13 6.11 12.47 12.77
C ASP A 13 6.05 13.39 11.52
N VAL A 14 6.55 14.61 11.65
CA VAL A 14 6.42 15.68 10.64
C VAL A 14 7.47 15.54 9.54
N HIS A 15 8.69 15.13 9.89
CA HIS A 15 9.81 14.90 8.97
C HIS A 15 9.93 15.96 7.87
N GLY A 16 10.14 17.23 8.24
CA GLY A 16 10.40 18.32 7.31
C GLY A 16 9.30 18.59 6.26
N CYS A 17 8.05 18.18 6.52
CA CYS A 17 6.91 18.39 5.63
C CYS A 17 6.08 19.64 5.99
N ALA A 18 6.73 20.82 6.04
CA ALA A 18 6.13 22.07 6.52
C ALA A 18 4.76 22.41 5.93
N HIS A 19 4.62 22.41 4.59
CA HIS A 19 3.33 22.72 3.95
C HIS A 19 2.21 21.72 4.29
N THR A 20 2.56 20.44 4.47
CA THR A 20 1.57 19.42 4.88
C THR A 20 1.12 19.67 6.31
N LEU A 21 2.04 20.10 7.18
CA LEU A 21 1.75 20.52 8.54
C LEU A 21 0.83 21.75 8.57
N GLU A 22 1.15 22.81 7.82
CA GLU A 22 0.30 24.00 7.71
C GLU A 22 -1.13 23.64 7.27
N HIS A 23 -1.27 22.81 6.23
CA HIS A 23 -2.58 22.38 5.77
C HIS A 23 -3.34 21.56 6.82
N LEU A 24 -2.65 20.69 7.56
CA LEU A 24 -3.26 19.94 8.66
C LEU A 24 -3.71 20.89 9.77
N LEU A 25 -2.90 21.89 10.14
CA LEU A 25 -3.26 22.90 11.13
C LEU A 25 -4.51 23.68 10.71
N GLU A 26 -4.63 24.07 9.44
CA GLU A 26 -5.85 24.70 8.90
C GLU A 26 -7.08 23.80 9.03
N LEU A 27 -6.96 22.51 8.69
CA LEU A 27 -8.04 21.52 8.80
C LEU A 27 -8.47 21.30 10.25
N LEU A 28 -7.52 21.40 11.19
CA LEU A 28 -7.78 21.30 12.62
C LEU A 28 -8.38 22.60 13.21
N GLY A 29 -8.47 23.66 12.40
CA GLY A 29 -9.08 24.94 12.76
C GLY A 29 -8.08 25.97 13.30
N TYR A 30 -6.78 25.71 13.25
CA TYR A 30 -5.76 26.69 13.64
C TYR A 30 -5.67 27.78 12.58
N ARG A 31 -5.34 29.00 13.02
CA ARG A 31 -5.14 30.16 12.16
C ARG A 31 -3.78 30.79 12.45
N LEU A 32 -3.09 31.19 11.40
CA LEU A 32 -1.84 31.93 11.51
C LEU A 32 -2.13 33.36 11.99
N GLN A 33 -1.63 33.71 13.18
CA GLN A 33 -1.81 34.99 13.84
C GLN A 33 -0.47 35.49 14.37
N ALA A 34 -0.01 36.64 13.87
CA ALA A 34 1.31 37.21 14.20
C ALA A 34 2.46 36.19 14.05
N GLY A 35 2.46 35.44 12.95
CA GLY A 35 3.49 34.44 12.64
C GLY A 35 3.33 33.10 13.35
N VAL A 36 2.34 32.93 14.24
CA VAL A 36 2.15 31.68 14.99
C VAL A 36 0.78 31.07 14.71
N TRP A 37 0.74 29.75 14.51
CA TRP A 37 -0.52 29.01 14.40
C TRP A 37 -1.22 28.91 15.76
N ARG A 38 -2.46 29.39 15.85
CA ARG A 38 -3.25 29.46 17.09
C ARG A 38 -4.63 28.84 16.94
N HIS A 39 -5.13 28.23 18.00
CA HIS A 39 -6.53 27.81 18.12
C HIS A 39 -7.12 28.40 19.41
N PRO A 40 -8.38 28.87 19.43
CA PRO A 40 -8.97 29.52 20.60
C PRO A 40 -9.06 28.62 21.84
N GLU A 41 -9.26 27.31 21.64
CA GLU A 41 -9.60 26.38 22.73
C GLU A 41 -8.60 25.22 22.90
N ARG A 42 -7.76 24.95 21.89
CA ARG A 42 -6.93 23.75 21.80
C ARG A 42 -5.48 24.13 21.56
N ILE A 43 -4.57 23.22 21.89
CA ILE A 43 -3.16 23.31 21.52
C ILE A 43 -2.69 22.01 20.90
N VAL A 44 -1.58 22.08 20.18
CA VAL A 44 -0.98 20.91 19.55
C VAL A 44 -0.07 20.18 20.52
N ILE A 45 0.00 18.84 20.44
CA ILE A 45 1.09 18.05 21.02
C ILE A 45 1.80 17.33 19.88
N PHE A 46 3.05 17.71 19.59
CA PHE A 46 3.90 17.06 18.60
C PHE A 46 4.62 15.87 19.20
N LEU A 47 4.62 14.74 18.48
CA LEU A 47 5.17 13.46 18.92
C LEU A 47 6.66 13.26 18.58
N GLY A 48 7.39 14.35 18.29
CA GLY A 48 8.79 14.31 17.88
C GLY A 48 8.98 14.04 16.38
N ASP A 49 10.22 13.84 15.95
CA ASP A 49 10.62 13.59 14.57
C ASP A 49 10.13 14.70 13.62
N ILE A 50 10.56 15.92 13.93
CA ILE A 50 10.30 17.12 13.14
C ILE A 50 11.30 17.22 11.99
N ILE A 51 12.52 16.75 12.18
CA ILE A 51 13.62 16.86 11.23
C ILE A 51 13.83 15.62 10.36
N ASP A 52 14.75 15.75 9.41
CA ASP A 52 15.18 14.75 8.41
C ASP A 52 14.08 14.31 7.42
N ARG A 53 14.51 13.69 6.31
CA ARG A 53 13.71 13.08 5.21
C ARG A 53 12.90 14.05 4.34
N GLY A 54 12.48 15.19 4.88
CA GLY A 54 11.58 16.13 4.22
C GLY A 54 12.29 17.27 3.47
N PRO A 55 11.62 17.87 2.48
CA PRO A 55 12.19 18.95 1.67
C PRO A 55 12.21 20.32 2.37
N ARG A 56 11.59 20.47 3.54
CA ARG A 56 11.35 21.73 4.28
C ARG A 56 11.57 21.58 5.78
N ILE A 57 12.73 21.04 6.17
CA ILE A 57 13.10 20.77 7.56
C ILE A 57 13.21 22.05 8.37
N ARG A 58 13.91 23.06 7.84
CA ARG A 58 14.08 24.36 8.50
C ARG A 58 12.73 25.03 8.78
N GLU A 59 11.84 25.06 7.79
CA GLU A 59 10.49 25.63 7.94
C GLU A 59 9.64 24.87 8.97
N SER A 60 9.66 23.52 8.95
CA SER A 60 8.95 22.71 9.95
C SER A 60 9.43 23.02 11.37
N LEU A 61 10.73 23.17 11.57
CA LEU A 61 11.31 23.52 12.87
C LEU A 61 10.83 24.89 13.37
N HIS A 62 10.79 25.91 12.49
CA HIS A 62 10.22 27.22 12.87
C HIS A 62 8.76 27.10 13.28
N ILE A 63 7.91 26.45 12.47
CA ILE A 63 6.49 26.30 12.77
C ILE A 63 6.29 25.68 14.16
N VAL A 64 6.98 24.57 14.44
CA VAL A 64 6.83 23.84 15.70
C VAL A 64 7.39 24.65 16.86
N ARG A 65 8.62 25.17 16.75
CA ARG A 65 9.27 25.94 17.83
C ARG A 65 8.48 27.20 18.17
N ASP A 66 8.02 27.95 17.18
CA ASP A 66 7.29 29.20 17.38
C ASP A 66 5.93 28.94 18.04
N MET A 67 5.24 27.84 17.70
CA MET A 67 4.03 27.40 18.41
C MET A 67 4.32 27.02 19.87
N VAL A 68 5.41 26.30 20.13
CA VAL A 68 5.81 25.90 21.49
C VAL A 68 6.13 27.13 22.34
N GLN A 69 6.96 28.05 21.84
CA GLN A 69 7.33 29.29 22.53
C GLN A 69 6.12 30.18 22.83
N ALA A 70 5.12 30.19 21.95
CA ALA A 70 3.88 30.94 22.14
C ALA A 70 2.83 30.24 23.03
N GLY A 71 3.15 29.07 23.59
CA GLY A 71 2.23 28.26 24.41
C GLY A 71 1.05 27.68 23.63
N GLN A 72 1.20 27.53 22.31
CA GLN A 72 0.20 26.99 21.38
C GLN A 72 0.48 25.53 21.00
N ALA A 73 1.63 25.01 21.41
CA ALA A 73 1.98 23.61 21.29
C ALA A 73 2.85 23.13 22.45
N LEU A 74 2.91 21.81 22.61
CA LEU A 74 3.98 21.10 23.29
C LEU A 74 4.64 20.16 22.28
N CYS A 75 5.89 19.80 22.51
CA CYS A 75 6.62 18.86 21.67
C CYS A 75 7.44 17.93 22.57
N ILE A 76 7.40 16.63 22.29
CA ILE A 76 8.37 15.68 22.85
C ILE A 76 9.53 15.46 21.87
N MET A 77 10.65 14.94 22.37
CA MET A 77 11.79 14.59 21.53
C MET A 77 11.53 13.29 20.74
N GLY A 78 11.84 13.29 19.44
CA GLY A 78 11.88 12.09 18.61
C GLY A 78 13.30 11.51 18.48
N ASN A 79 13.43 10.37 17.81
CA ASN A 79 14.75 9.78 17.62
C ASN A 79 15.63 10.59 16.66
N HIS A 80 15.05 11.35 15.76
CA HIS A 80 15.78 12.19 14.81
C HIS A 80 16.41 13.40 15.51
N GLU A 81 15.70 14.08 16.40
CA GLU A 81 16.28 15.15 17.24
C GLU A 81 17.40 14.61 18.14
N PHE A 82 17.22 13.43 18.74
CA PHE A 82 18.29 12.77 19.50
C PHE A 82 19.51 12.40 18.62
N ASN A 83 19.29 11.93 17.39
CA ASN A 83 20.40 11.67 16.46
C ASN A 83 21.17 12.96 16.13
N ALA A 84 20.48 14.09 15.97
CA ALA A 84 21.11 15.39 15.79
C ALA A 84 21.93 15.82 17.01
N LEU A 85 21.37 15.70 18.22
CA LEU A 85 22.12 15.95 19.46
C LEU A 85 23.37 15.06 19.55
N GLY A 86 23.23 13.78 19.23
CA GLY A 86 24.34 12.84 19.28
C GLY A 86 25.41 13.13 18.22
N TRP A 87 25.03 13.66 17.06
CA TRP A 87 25.95 14.03 15.97
C TRP A 87 26.87 15.20 16.37
N VAL A 88 26.33 16.19 17.09
CA VAL A 88 27.08 17.39 17.50
C VAL A 88 27.77 17.25 18.87
N THR A 89 27.39 16.26 19.68
CA THR A 89 27.89 16.09 21.05
C THR A 89 29.10 15.15 21.09
N PRO A 90 30.28 15.60 21.55
CA PRO A 90 31.42 14.72 21.79
C PRO A 90 31.10 13.69 22.85
N ALA A 91 31.49 12.43 22.62
CA ALA A 91 31.31 11.38 23.62
C ALA A 91 32.35 11.49 24.75
N LEU A 92 32.07 10.87 25.89
CA LEU A 92 33.05 10.73 26.96
C LEU A 92 34.13 9.74 26.54
N SER A 93 35.36 9.94 27.02
CA SER A 93 36.50 9.07 26.72
C SER A 93 36.25 7.59 27.02
N GLU A 94 35.42 7.32 28.03
CA GLU A 94 35.03 5.97 28.48
C GLU A 94 34.20 5.19 27.44
N SER A 95 33.59 5.89 26.47
CA SER A 95 32.77 5.25 25.43
C SER A 95 33.58 4.62 24.30
N GLY A 96 34.85 4.99 24.13
CA GLY A 96 35.66 4.59 22.98
C GLY A 96 35.26 5.28 21.66
N HIS A 97 34.38 6.27 21.70
CA HIS A 97 33.91 7.05 20.56
C HIS A 97 34.33 8.53 20.68
N GLN A 98 34.46 9.22 19.56
CA GLN A 98 34.70 10.66 19.49
C GLN A 98 33.40 11.45 19.65
N PHE A 99 32.30 10.97 19.07
CA PHE A 99 30.97 11.57 19.15
C PHE A 99 29.94 10.56 19.64
N VAL A 100 28.89 11.05 20.31
CA VAL A 100 27.79 10.19 20.81
C VAL A 100 27.13 9.44 19.65
N ARG A 101 27.04 10.08 18.48
CA ARG A 101 26.80 9.44 17.19
C ARG A 101 28.02 9.64 16.30
N GLU A 102 28.85 8.60 16.22
CA GLU A 102 29.98 8.56 15.30
C GLU A 102 29.60 8.94 13.87
N HIS A 103 30.44 9.72 13.20
CA HIS A 103 30.20 10.25 11.86
C HIS A 103 30.43 9.19 10.76
N THR A 104 29.84 8.01 10.97
CA THR A 104 29.81 6.94 9.98
C THR A 104 28.98 7.35 8.77
N PRO A 105 29.22 6.78 7.57
CA PRO A 105 28.42 7.05 6.38
C PRO A 105 26.91 6.84 6.61
N ARG A 106 26.53 5.88 7.48
CA ARG A 106 25.15 5.64 7.86
C ARG A 106 24.55 6.81 8.62
N HIS A 107 25.19 7.27 9.69
CA HIS A 107 24.69 8.40 10.47
C HIS A 107 24.71 9.70 9.68
N ALA A 108 25.74 9.90 8.84
CA ALA A 108 25.84 11.07 7.96
C ALA A 108 24.66 11.17 7.00
N ARG A 109 24.23 10.04 6.43
CA ARG A 109 23.03 9.99 5.57
C ARG A 109 21.75 10.35 6.31
N LEU A 110 21.61 9.93 7.57
CA LEU A 110 20.38 10.18 8.34
C LEU A 110 20.14 11.67 8.59
N ILE A 111 21.20 12.43 8.89
CA ILE A 111 21.13 13.87 9.22
C ILE A 111 21.46 14.78 8.03
N GLY A 112 21.93 14.22 6.92
CA GLY A 112 22.55 14.96 5.83
C GLY A 112 21.65 16.04 5.22
N GLU A 113 20.36 15.75 5.04
CA GLU A 113 19.39 16.73 4.52
C GLU A 113 19.15 17.89 5.48
N THR A 114 19.12 17.62 6.79
CA THR A 114 19.03 18.67 7.81
C THR A 114 20.26 19.56 7.74
N LEU A 115 21.46 18.98 7.78
CA LEU A 115 22.70 19.76 7.72
C LEU A 115 22.82 20.57 6.42
N ALA A 116 22.39 20.02 5.28
CA ALA A 116 22.39 20.73 4.01
C ALA A 116 21.44 21.95 4.02
N GLN A 117 20.24 21.83 4.59
CA GLN A 117 19.30 22.95 4.70
C GLN A 117 19.78 24.04 5.67
N PHE A 118 20.64 23.68 6.63
CA PHE A 118 21.21 24.59 7.62
C PHE A 118 22.66 25.03 7.33
N GLU A 119 23.25 24.63 6.19
CA GLU A 119 24.65 24.93 5.84
C GLU A 119 24.95 26.45 5.88
N GLN A 120 23.98 27.27 5.47
CA GLN A 120 24.07 28.74 5.46
C GLN A 120 23.53 29.39 6.74
N TYR A 121 23.07 28.60 7.72
CA TYR A 121 22.35 29.06 8.91
C TYR A 121 22.91 28.41 10.19
N ALA A 122 24.24 28.43 10.36
CA ALA A 122 24.93 27.73 11.45
C ALA A 122 24.53 28.19 12.86
N ASP A 123 24.32 29.50 13.05
CA ASP A 123 23.89 30.07 14.33
C ASP A 123 22.48 29.58 14.70
N GLU A 124 21.58 29.59 13.72
CA GLU A 124 20.21 29.12 13.89
C GLU A 124 20.14 27.61 14.13
N TRP A 125 20.97 26.83 13.46
CA TRP A 125 21.10 25.40 13.75
C TRP A 125 21.53 25.16 15.20
N SER A 126 22.47 25.94 15.70
CA SER A 126 22.91 25.88 17.09
C SER A 126 21.78 26.23 18.06
N GLU A 127 20.92 27.19 17.72
CA GLU A 127 19.71 27.49 18.51
C GLU A 127 18.73 26.31 18.54
N PHE A 128 18.47 25.65 17.40
CA PHE A 128 17.59 24.48 17.35
C PHE A 128 18.15 23.29 18.12
N VAL A 129 19.46 23.04 18.02
CA VAL A 129 20.16 22.02 18.81
C VAL A 129 20.01 22.29 20.31
N ASN A 130 20.16 23.54 20.75
CA ASN A 130 19.95 23.91 22.15
C ASN A 130 18.49 23.72 22.58
N TRP A 131 17.54 24.11 21.73
CA TRP A 131 16.12 23.91 21.97
C TRP A 131 15.74 22.43 22.09
N PHE A 132 16.43 21.51 21.40
CA PHE A 132 16.17 20.07 21.55
C PHE A 132 16.40 19.57 22.99
N TYR A 133 17.30 20.16 23.77
CA TYR A 133 17.47 19.83 25.20
C TYR A 133 16.26 20.24 26.06
N GLU A 134 15.44 21.18 25.58
CA GLU A 134 14.22 21.62 26.26
C GLU A 134 13.04 20.68 25.99
N LEU A 135 13.16 19.74 25.03
CA LEU A 135 12.13 18.78 24.71
C LEU A 135 12.11 17.62 25.72
N PRO A 136 11.00 17.36 26.43
CA PRO A 136 10.88 16.19 27.28
C PRO A 136 10.82 14.90 26.45
N LEU A 137 11.33 13.79 27.00
CA LEU A 137 11.25 12.47 26.34
C LEU A 137 9.83 11.87 26.35
N CYS A 138 8.99 12.29 27.30
CA CYS A 138 7.61 11.83 27.42
C CYS A 138 6.74 12.84 28.20
N LEU A 139 5.43 12.78 28.00
CA LEU A 139 4.43 13.52 28.77
C LEU A 139 3.47 12.54 29.44
N ASP A 140 3.12 12.81 30.71
CA ASP A 140 2.07 12.11 31.44
C ASP A 140 1.04 13.12 31.93
N ALA A 141 -0.18 13.02 31.41
CA ALA A 141 -1.31 13.85 31.78
C ALA A 141 -2.28 13.12 32.73
N GLY A 142 -1.90 11.94 33.24
CA GLY A 142 -2.77 11.04 34.01
C GLY A 142 -3.80 10.31 33.15
N ARG A 143 -4.65 11.05 32.40
CA ARG A 143 -5.65 10.48 31.48
C ARG A 143 -5.02 9.92 30.21
N PHE A 144 -4.00 10.59 29.71
CA PHE A 144 -3.26 10.17 28.53
C PHE A 144 -1.76 10.41 28.70
N ARG A 145 -0.99 9.70 27.91
CA ARG A 145 0.46 9.67 27.89
C ARG A 145 0.94 9.83 26.45
N VAL A 146 2.10 10.46 26.30
CA VAL A 146 2.74 10.68 25.00
C VAL A 146 4.21 10.31 25.13
N VAL A 147 4.69 9.49 24.22
CA VAL A 147 6.10 9.08 24.11
C VAL A 147 6.37 8.75 22.64
N HIS A 148 7.58 8.99 22.16
CA HIS A 148 7.82 8.86 20.72
C HIS A 148 7.68 7.41 20.22
N ALA A 149 8.19 6.41 20.96
CA ALA A 149 8.07 5.01 20.56
C ALA A 149 7.43 4.12 21.64
N CYS A 150 7.99 4.03 22.84
CA CYS A 150 7.52 3.06 23.83
C CYS A 150 7.48 3.61 25.26
N TRP A 151 6.36 3.35 25.95
CA TRP A 151 6.17 3.72 27.33
C TRP A 151 6.67 2.64 28.27
N ASP A 152 7.76 2.92 29.00
CA ASP A 152 8.34 2.00 29.98
C ASP A 152 8.54 2.69 31.33
N ALA A 153 7.63 2.44 32.27
CA ALA A 153 7.66 3.05 33.60
C ALA A 153 8.96 2.78 34.35
N THR A 154 9.58 1.60 34.14
CA THR A 154 10.82 1.22 34.83
C THR A 154 12.01 2.10 34.45
N LEU A 155 11.94 2.77 33.30
CA LEU A 155 12.93 3.73 32.83
C LEU A 155 12.47 5.18 33.01
N ILE A 156 11.16 5.44 32.85
CA ILE A 156 10.59 6.79 32.97
C ILE A 156 10.63 7.30 34.41
N ASP A 157 10.34 6.46 35.41
CA ASP A 157 10.27 6.91 36.81
C ASP A 157 11.65 7.33 37.36
N PRO A 158 12.75 6.57 37.13
CA PRO A 158 14.08 7.03 37.48
C PRO A 158 14.52 8.25 36.68
N LEU A 159 14.19 8.33 35.39
CA LEU A 159 14.49 9.50 34.54
C LEU A 159 13.85 10.77 35.13
N ARG A 160 12.58 10.71 35.52
CA ARG A 160 11.87 11.83 36.15
C ARG A 160 12.45 12.20 37.50
N SER A 161 12.90 11.21 38.27
CA SER A 161 13.57 11.46 39.55
C SER A 161 14.89 12.23 39.37
N LEU A 162 15.61 11.99 38.27
CA LEU A 162 16.87 12.67 37.94
C LEU A 162 16.67 14.05 37.28
N HIS A 163 15.69 14.16 36.37
CA HIS A 163 15.54 15.32 35.47
C HIS A 163 14.23 16.11 35.66
N GLY A 164 13.40 15.76 36.65
CA GLY A 164 12.16 16.46 36.98
C GLY A 164 11.11 16.46 35.87
N THR A 165 11.24 17.40 34.91
CA THR A 165 10.35 17.57 33.76
C THR A 165 10.53 16.50 32.68
N GLY A 166 11.58 15.67 32.78
CA GLY A 166 11.92 14.67 31.76
C GLY A 166 12.69 15.25 30.57
N CYS A 167 13.14 16.50 30.65
CA CYS A 167 14.08 17.12 29.73
C CYS A 167 15.50 16.69 30.08
N ILE A 168 16.23 16.17 29.11
CA ILE A 168 17.59 15.65 29.29
C ILE A 168 18.63 16.76 29.15
N ASP A 169 19.81 16.56 29.74
CA ASP A 169 20.96 17.47 29.59
C ASP A 169 22.07 16.87 28.72
N LYS A 170 23.10 17.66 28.45
CA LYS A 170 24.27 17.24 27.67
C LYS A 170 24.98 16.02 28.28
N HIS A 171 25.09 15.96 29.60
CA HIS A 171 25.75 14.85 30.28
C HIS A 171 24.97 13.54 30.08
N PHE A 172 23.64 13.58 30.10
CA PHE A 172 22.78 12.44 29.83
C PHE A 172 22.92 11.95 28.37
N VAL A 173 22.99 12.87 27.40
CA VAL A 173 23.30 12.52 25.99
C VAL A 173 24.66 11.84 25.89
N GLN A 174 25.68 12.40 26.54
CA GLN A 174 27.03 11.83 26.56
C GLN A 174 27.09 10.43 27.17
N ALA A 175 26.38 10.21 28.29
CA ALA A 175 26.28 8.91 28.94
C ALA A 175 25.63 7.84 28.03
N SER A 176 24.81 8.25 27.05
CA SER A 176 24.19 7.33 26.09
C SER A 176 25.16 6.72 25.08
N ALA A 177 26.38 7.26 24.95
CA ALA A 177 27.41 6.70 24.10
C ALA A 177 27.97 5.37 24.64
N VAL A 178 27.79 5.09 25.94
CA VAL A 178 28.22 3.84 26.57
C VAL A 178 27.11 2.78 26.40
N PRO A 179 27.35 1.69 25.63
CA PRO A 179 26.34 0.67 25.41
C PRO A 179 25.83 0.06 26.72
N GLY A 180 24.52 -0.05 26.87
CA GLY A 180 23.87 -0.62 28.05
C GLY A 180 23.80 0.30 29.27
N SER A 181 24.31 1.54 29.19
CA SER A 181 24.10 2.56 30.22
C SER A 181 22.61 2.87 30.40
N PHE A 182 22.24 3.42 31.56
CA PHE A 182 20.86 3.86 31.80
C PHE A 182 20.37 4.82 30.71
N ALA A 183 21.16 5.81 30.35
CA ALA A 183 20.82 6.76 29.28
C ALA A 183 20.67 6.07 27.91
N SER A 184 21.57 5.14 27.55
CA SER A 184 21.45 4.35 26.32
C SER A 184 20.13 3.56 26.29
N ASN A 185 19.77 2.91 27.41
CA ASN A 185 18.54 2.12 27.51
C ASN A 185 17.29 3.02 27.45
N VAL A 186 17.31 4.18 28.09
CA VAL A 186 16.23 5.19 28.02
C VAL A 186 16.00 5.62 26.57
N PHE A 187 17.04 6.06 25.84
CA PHE A 187 16.88 6.49 24.46
C PHE A 187 16.45 5.36 23.53
N ASN A 188 17.03 4.17 23.67
CA ASN A 188 16.66 3.02 22.84
C ASN A 188 15.19 2.62 23.09
N ARG A 189 14.75 2.55 24.34
CA ARG A 189 13.37 2.17 24.67
C ARG A 189 12.37 3.25 24.26
N LEU A 190 12.53 4.47 24.77
CA LEU A 190 11.51 5.52 24.62
C LEU A 190 11.45 6.09 23.20
N LEU A 191 12.58 6.16 22.49
CA LEU A 191 12.63 6.75 21.15
C LEU A 191 12.73 5.73 20.01
N ARG A 192 13.05 4.45 20.27
CA ARG A 192 13.21 3.44 19.20
C ARG A 192 12.35 2.19 19.40
N GLY A 193 11.67 2.08 20.53
CA GLY A 193 10.73 1.01 20.84
C GLY A 193 11.38 -0.20 21.51
N THR A 194 10.66 -1.32 21.51
CA THR A 194 11.14 -2.60 22.01
C THR A 194 11.76 -3.43 20.89
N ASP A 195 12.77 -4.22 21.23
CA ASP A 195 13.40 -5.20 20.36
C ASP A 195 13.59 -6.53 21.08
N MET A 196 13.85 -7.56 20.29
CA MET A 196 14.16 -8.90 20.78
C MET A 196 15.16 -9.57 19.85
N ARG A 197 16.04 -10.39 20.42
CA ARG A 197 17.02 -11.14 19.63
C ARG A 197 16.33 -12.26 18.85
N LEU A 198 16.83 -12.56 17.66
CA LEU A 198 16.41 -13.70 16.87
C LEU A 198 16.83 -15.01 17.54
N PRO A 199 16.05 -16.10 17.38
CA PRO A 199 16.32 -17.35 18.06
C PRO A 199 17.55 -18.04 17.47
N HIS A 200 18.24 -18.84 18.29
CA HIS A 200 19.37 -19.70 17.87
C HIS A 200 20.54 -18.98 17.16
N GLY A 201 20.74 -17.67 17.43
CA GLY A 201 21.81 -16.90 16.79
C GLY A 201 21.56 -16.59 15.30
N LEU A 202 20.30 -16.70 14.86
CA LEU A 202 19.92 -16.31 13.51
C LEU A 202 20.15 -14.80 13.30
N THR A 203 20.41 -14.45 12.05
CA THR A 203 20.49 -13.06 11.61
C THR A 203 19.47 -12.80 10.51
N LEU A 204 18.97 -11.57 10.45
CA LEU A 204 18.07 -11.09 9.43
C LEU A 204 18.76 -9.94 8.71
N THR A 205 18.96 -10.08 7.41
CA THR A 205 19.44 -8.98 6.57
C THR A 205 18.21 -8.21 6.11
N GLY A 206 18.06 -6.98 6.64
CA GLY A 206 16.93 -6.11 6.30
C GLY A 206 17.03 -5.60 4.85
N GLY A 207 15.94 -5.02 4.33
CA GLY A 207 15.91 -4.45 2.98
C GLY A 207 16.93 -3.33 2.72
N ASP A 208 17.52 -2.76 3.77
CA ASP A 208 18.60 -1.78 3.74
C ASP A 208 20.01 -2.41 3.64
N GLY A 209 20.10 -3.73 3.48
CA GLY A 209 21.35 -4.47 3.38
C GLY A 209 22.07 -4.69 4.71
N LEU A 210 21.49 -4.27 5.84
CA LEU A 210 22.09 -4.44 7.15
C LEU A 210 21.63 -5.75 7.79
N THR A 211 22.62 -6.58 8.12
CA THR A 211 22.45 -7.81 8.90
C THR A 211 22.25 -7.46 10.37
N ARG A 212 21.15 -7.94 10.96
CA ARG A 212 20.75 -7.70 12.34
C ARG A 212 20.50 -9.01 13.07
N GLU A 213 20.85 -9.03 14.34
CA GLU A 213 20.53 -10.13 15.24
C GLU A 213 19.23 -9.88 16.02
N PHE A 214 18.67 -8.67 15.92
CA PHE A 214 17.50 -8.23 16.65
C PHE A 214 16.39 -7.78 15.68
N PHE A 215 15.15 -7.98 16.10
CA PHE A 215 13.96 -7.49 15.42
C PHE A 215 13.10 -6.68 16.39
N ARG A 216 12.31 -5.74 15.87
CA ARG A 216 11.44 -4.90 16.72
C ARG A 216 10.20 -5.67 17.14
N THR A 217 9.77 -5.46 18.38
CA THR A 217 8.60 -6.13 18.96
C THR A 217 7.44 -5.18 19.24
N LYS A 218 6.22 -5.73 19.28
CA LYS A 218 5.05 -5.08 19.85
C LYS A 218 5.18 -5.10 21.37
N PHE A 219 4.82 -3.99 22.00
CA PHE A 219 4.68 -3.93 23.46
C PHE A 219 3.21 -3.97 23.91
N TRP A 220 2.28 -4.37 23.04
CA TRP A 220 0.83 -4.32 23.27
C TRP A 220 0.11 -5.64 22.94
N GLU A 221 0.85 -6.74 22.82
CA GLU A 221 0.26 -8.07 22.59
C GLU A 221 -0.12 -8.71 23.94
N ASP A 222 -1.32 -9.30 24.05
CA ASP A 222 -1.83 -9.74 25.36
C ASP A 222 -1.29 -11.10 25.82
N ASP A 223 -1.24 -12.07 24.91
CA ASP A 223 -0.76 -13.42 25.19
C ASP A 223 -0.05 -14.00 23.96
N PRO A 224 1.12 -13.44 23.59
CA PRO A 224 1.85 -13.90 22.43
C PRO A 224 2.33 -15.34 22.63
N GLN A 225 2.14 -16.19 21.62
CA GLN A 225 2.58 -17.58 21.64
C GLN A 225 3.87 -17.77 20.84
N THR A 226 4.06 -17.00 19.78
CA THR A 226 5.12 -17.16 18.80
C THR A 226 5.85 -15.85 18.54
N TYR A 227 7.05 -15.94 17.96
CA TYR A 227 7.82 -14.78 17.50
C TYR A 227 7.04 -13.93 16.49
N GLY A 228 6.17 -14.54 15.68
CA GLY A 228 5.29 -13.86 14.75
C GLY A 228 4.17 -13.05 15.42
N ASP A 229 3.78 -13.39 16.64
CA ASP A 229 2.77 -12.62 17.37
C ASP A 229 3.33 -11.28 17.85
N VAL A 230 4.62 -11.25 18.18
CA VAL A 230 5.29 -10.06 18.74
C VAL A 230 6.03 -9.23 17.69
N VAL A 231 6.19 -9.69 16.44
CA VAL A 231 6.93 -8.90 15.44
C VAL A 231 6.22 -7.56 15.16
N PHE A 232 7.00 -6.48 15.17
CA PHE A 232 6.53 -5.14 14.80
C PHE A 232 7.59 -4.38 14.00
N GLN A 233 7.75 -4.76 12.74
CA GLN A 233 8.64 -4.07 11.80
C GLN A 233 8.13 -4.29 10.36
N PRO A 234 8.59 -3.47 9.40
CA PRO A 234 8.25 -3.64 8.00
C PRO A 234 8.60 -5.04 7.45
N ASP A 235 9.80 -5.54 7.79
CA ASP A 235 10.28 -6.85 7.34
C ASP A 235 9.68 -7.99 8.18
N ALA A 236 8.78 -8.79 7.59
CA ALA A 236 8.26 -9.97 8.25
C ALA A 236 9.39 -10.95 8.63
N LEU A 237 9.25 -11.63 9.77
CA LEU A 237 10.17 -12.71 10.14
C LEU A 237 10.03 -13.87 9.13
N PRO A 238 11.12 -14.58 8.81
CA PRO A 238 11.05 -15.81 8.03
C PRO A 238 10.00 -16.77 8.61
N GLU A 239 9.23 -17.44 7.75
CA GLU A 239 8.05 -18.21 8.19
C GLU A 239 8.35 -19.23 9.30
N GLY A 240 9.51 -19.90 9.25
CA GLY A 240 9.96 -20.81 10.30
C GLY A 240 10.23 -20.11 11.64
N VAL A 241 10.82 -18.91 11.61
CA VAL A 241 11.07 -18.08 12.80
C VAL A 241 9.74 -17.56 13.34
N ALA A 242 8.87 -17.04 12.47
CA ALA A 242 7.56 -16.52 12.86
C ALA A 242 6.69 -17.56 13.61
N LYS A 243 6.77 -18.83 13.21
CA LYS A 243 6.05 -19.95 13.87
C LYS A 243 6.74 -20.51 15.11
N THR A 244 7.96 -20.06 15.43
CA THR A 244 8.70 -20.57 16.59
C THR A 244 8.01 -20.11 17.88
N PRO A 245 7.72 -21.02 18.83
CA PRO A 245 7.15 -20.65 20.12
C PRO A 245 8.08 -19.77 20.96
N LEU A 246 7.51 -18.80 21.66
CA LEU A 246 8.22 -18.05 22.69
C LEU A 246 8.39 -18.91 23.95
N SER A 247 9.60 -18.97 24.48
CA SER A 247 9.88 -19.56 25.78
C SER A 247 9.27 -18.75 26.91
N THR A 248 9.07 -19.37 28.09
CA THR A 248 8.56 -18.68 29.27
C THR A 248 9.43 -17.49 29.68
N SER A 249 10.75 -17.61 29.56
CA SER A 249 11.70 -16.53 29.86
C SER A 249 11.52 -15.34 28.91
N GLU A 250 11.38 -15.60 27.61
CA GLU A 250 11.13 -14.55 26.61
C GLU A 250 9.78 -13.87 26.86
N LYS A 251 8.72 -14.64 27.12
CA LYS A 251 7.40 -14.08 27.45
C LYS A 251 7.46 -13.15 28.67
N ASN A 252 8.20 -13.54 29.71
CA ASN A 252 8.35 -12.72 30.93
C ASN A 252 9.19 -11.46 30.72
N ALA A 253 10.05 -11.43 29.69
CA ALA A 253 10.88 -10.27 29.36
C ALA A 253 10.18 -9.26 28.44
N LEU A 254 9.04 -9.63 27.84
CA LEU A 254 8.26 -8.72 26.99
C LEU A 254 7.62 -7.62 27.83
N LEU A 255 7.81 -6.38 27.38
CA LEU A 255 7.05 -5.25 27.91
C LEU A 255 5.61 -5.34 27.39
N ARG A 256 4.64 -5.12 28.29
CA ARG A 256 3.22 -5.13 27.95
C ARG A 256 2.53 -3.88 28.47
N TYR A 257 1.92 -3.12 27.56
CA TYR A 257 1.03 -2.00 27.86
C TYR A 257 -0.42 -2.50 27.86
N GLY A 258 -1.01 -2.53 29.06
CA GLY A 258 -2.32 -3.12 29.32
C GLY A 258 -3.48 -2.30 28.75
N ILE A 259 -4.60 -2.94 28.44
CA ILE A 259 -5.80 -2.26 27.92
C ILE A 259 -6.46 -1.30 28.95
N ASN A 260 -6.19 -1.52 30.24
CA ASN A 260 -6.71 -0.69 31.33
C ASN A 260 -5.77 0.47 31.71
N GLU A 261 -4.61 0.58 31.05
CA GLU A 261 -3.70 1.70 31.26
C GLU A 261 -4.21 2.98 30.55
N PRO A 262 -3.75 4.17 30.97
CA PRO A 262 -4.09 5.44 30.34
C PRO A 262 -3.91 5.43 28.82
N LEU A 263 -4.62 6.31 28.12
CA LEU A 263 -4.49 6.48 26.68
C LEU A 263 -3.03 6.74 26.32
N LEU A 264 -2.50 6.07 25.30
CA LEU A 264 -1.11 6.21 24.88
C LEU A 264 -1.06 6.58 23.41
N PHE A 265 -0.32 7.66 23.12
CA PHE A 265 -0.06 8.13 21.77
C PHE A 265 1.43 8.05 21.47
N VAL A 266 1.76 7.40 20.35
CA VAL A 266 3.15 7.14 19.91
C VAL A 266 3.36 7.49 18.43
N GLY A 267 4.61 7.76 18.06
CA GLY A 267 5.11 7.92 16.70
C GLY A 267 5.97 6.72 16.28
N HIS A 268 7.02 6.95 15.48
CA HIS A 268 8.16 6.05 15.20
C HIS A 268 7.89 4.78 14.36
N TYR A 269 6.65 4.32 14.36
CA TYR A 269 6.28 2.97 13.93
C TYR A 269 5.80 2.88 12.48
N TRP A 270 5.80 4.00 11.77
CA TRP A 270 5.67 4.13 10.33
C TRP A 270 4.57 3.25 9.76
N ARG A 271 3.35 3.48 10.25
CA ARG A 271 2.16 2.69 9.94
C ARG A 271 1.73 2.94 8.49
N SER A 272 1.18 1.91 7.86
CA SER A 272 0.57 2.01 6.53
C SER A 272 -0.95 1.82 6.61
N GLY A 273 -1.65 2.14 5.51
CA GLY A 273 -3.09 1.91 5.40
C GLY A 273 -3.98 3.08 5.84
N ILE A 274 -5.18 2.77 6.32
CA ILE A 274 -6.12 3.77 6.86
C ILE A 274 -5.80 3.96 8.34
N PRO A 275 -5.52 5.19 8.79
CA PRO A 275 -5.26 5.43 10.19
C PRO A 275 -6.39 4.96 11.10
N ALA A 276 -6.02 4.14 12.08
CA ALA A 276 -6.91 3.54 13.05
C ALA A 276 -6.13 3.29 14.36
N PRO A 277 -6.82 3.27 15.52
CA PRO A 277 -6.21 2.87 16.78
C PRO A 277 -5.60 1.47 16.69
N ILE A 278 -4.47 1.27 17.38
CA ILE A 278 -3.89 -0.06 17.60
C ILE A 278 -4.73 -0.83 18.62
N ARG A 279 -5.17 -0.12 19.66
CA ARG A 279 -6.08 -0.58 20.72
C ARG A 279 -7.02 0.54 21.14
N PRO A 280 -8.11 0.25 21.88
CA PRO A 280 -8.96 1.29 22.46
C PRO A 280 -8.21 2.32 23.31
N ASN A 281 -7.01 2.01 23.83
CA ASN A 281 -6.18 2.94 24.60
C ASN A 281 -4.79 3.19 23.98
N LEU A 282 -4.51 2.78 22.74
CA LEU A 282 -3.21 2.99 22.09
C LEU A 282 -3.37 3.38 20.61
N ALA A 283 -2.79 4.51 20.21
CA ALA A 283 -2.69 4.93 18.82
C ALA A 283 -1.25 5.28 18.44
N CYS A 284 -0.84 4.82 17.26
CA CYS A 284 0.33 5.35 16.57
C CYS A 284 -0.13 6.39 15.55
N LEU A 285 0.51 7.56 15.52
CA LEU A 285 0.20 8.66 14.60
C LEU A 285 1.25 8.84 13.49
N ASP A 286 2.30 8.02 13.48
CA ASP A 286 3.27 7.98 12.37
C ASP A 286 2.71 7.16 11.20
N TYR A 287 2.35 7.82 10.09
CA TYR A 287 1.93 7.21 8.83
C TYR A 287 2.72 7.75 7.63
N SER A 288 4.01 8.08 7.82
CA SER A 288 4.89 8.62 6.78
C SER A 288 4.46 9.98 6.23
N ALA A 289 4.75 11.10 6.89
CA ALA A 289 4.43 12.41 6.29
C ALA A 289 5.15 12.67 4.95
N VAL A 290 6.30 12.02 4.74
CA VAL A 290 7.15 12.13 3.54
C VAL A 290 6.66 11.19 2.43
N LEU A 291 6.95 11.54 1.16
CA LEU A 291 6.81 10.65 -0.01
C LEU A 291 5.40 10.12 -0.23
N TYR A 292 4.42 11.04 -0.31
CA TYR A 292 3.00 10.74 -0.55
C TYR A 292 2.24 10.03 0.59
N GLY A 293 2.87 9.80 1.75
CA GLY A 293 2.17 9.30 2.92
C GLY A 293 1.37 10.39 3.65
N LYS A 294 0.82 10.08 4.83
CA LYS A 294 -0.19 10.89 5.50
C LYS A 294 0.40 11.48 6.77
N LEU A 295 0.42 12.81 6.88
CA LEU A 295 0.55 13.45 8.19
C LEU A 295 -0.78 13.30 8.93
N VAL A 296 -0.75 12.67 10.11
CA VAL A 296 -1.94 12.29 10.87
C VAL A 296 -1.99 13.08 12.17
N ALA A 297 -3.19 13.54 12.49
CA ALA A 297 -3.51 14.08 13.80
C ALA A 297 -4.62 13.28 14.48
N TYR A 298 -4.63 13.30 15.80
CA TYR A 298 -5.75 12.85 16.62
C TYR A 298 -6.27 14.02 17.45
N ARG A 299 -7.57 14.31 17.36
CA ARG A 299 -8.22 15.29 18.23
C ARG A 299 -8.66 14.62 19.52
N LEU A 300 -8.03 14.98 20.63
CA LEU A 300 -8.36 14.50 21.96
C LEU A 300 -9.22 15.53 22.69
N ASP A 301 -10.46 15.18 22.99
CA ASP A 301 -11.38 15.97 23.80
C ASP A 301 -11.51 15.34 25.19
N GLN A 302 -12.66 14.78 25.57
CA GLN A 302 -12.94 14.22 26.91
C GLN A 302 -13.08 12.70 26.93
N GLU A 303 -12.83 12.05 25.80
CA GLU A 303 -12.93 10.60 25.68
C GLU A 303 -11.90 9.86 26.56
N THR A 304 -12.29 8.65 26.97
CA THR A 304 -11.48 7.72 27.77
C THR A 304 -11.02 6.50 26.98
N GLN A 305 -11.45 6.41 25.72
CA GLN A 305 -11.01 5.46 24.70
C GLN A 305 -10.81 6.20 23.38
N ILE A 306 -9.87 5.74 22.58
CA ILE A 306 -9.51 6.34 21.30
C ILE A 306 -10.63 6.05 20.30
N ASP A 307 -11.24 7.13 19.80
CA ASP A 307 -12.29 7.09 18.80
C ASP A 307 -11.69 7.25 17.39
N PRO A 308 -11.81 6.25 16.50
CA PRO A 308 -11.35 6.37 15.12
C PRO A 308 -11.90 7.60 14.38
N GLU A 309 -13.10 8.07 14.74
CA GLU A 309 -13.73 9.24 14.12
C GLU A 309 -13.04 10.56 14.49
N GLN A 310 -12.15 10.58 15.48
CA GLN A 310 -11.36 11.77 15.85
C GLN A 310 -10.03 11.88 15.10
N ILE A 311 -9.69 10.90 14.26
CA ILE A 311 -8.48 10.94 13.43
C ILE A 311 -8.68 11.93 12.27
N ARG A 312 -7.67 12.78 12.03
CA ARG A 312 -7.67 13.81 10.98
C ARG A 312 -6.43 13.63 10.09
N LEU A 313 -6.58 13.90 8.80
CA LEU A 313 -5.53 13.70 7.80
C LEU A 313 -5.15 15.02 7.14
N GLY A 314 -3.87 15.36 7.18
CA GLY A 314 -3.29 16.41 6.34
C GLY A 314 -3.09 15.84 4.94
N ARG A 315 -4.15 15.71 4.15
CA ARG A 315 -3.98 15.33 2.73
C ARG A 315 -3.56 16.56 1.94
N ARG A 316 -2.54 16.42 1.09
CA ARG A 316 -2.40 17.30 -0.07
C ARG A 316 -3.71 17.24 -0.85
N ALA A 317 -4.30 18.38 -1.21
CA ALA A 317 -5.42 18.40 -2.13
C ALA A 317 -4.99 17.68 -3.42
N ALA A 318 -5.39 16.42 -3.58
CA ALA A 318 -5.60 15.88 -4.90
C ALA A 318 -6.69 16.78 -5.48
N SER A 319 -6.29 17.66 -6.39
CA SER A 319 -7.20 18.47 -7.16
C SER A 319 -8.36 17.57 -7.60
N ARG A 320 -9.57 17.98 -7.25
CA ARG A 320 -10.77 17.41 -7.84
C ARG A 320 -10.62 17.53 -9.35
N GLY A 321 -10.47 16.39 -10.03
CA GLY A 321 -10.76 16.17 -11.45
C GLY A 321 -10.52 17.34 -12.42
N LEU A 322 -9.30 17.87 -12.52
CA LEU A 322 -8.89 18.61 -13.71
C LEU A 322 -8.07 17.67 -14.61
N ARG A 323 -8.52 17.49 -15.86
CA ARG A 323 -7.74 16.85 -16.92
C ARG A 323 -6.48 17.70 -17.14
N MET A 324 -5.31 17.19 -16.77
CA MET A 324 -4.03 17.81 -17.09
C MET A 324 -3.52 17.16 -18.38
N SER A 325 -3.39 17.92 -19.45
CA SER A 325 -2.72 17.47 -20.68
C SER A 325 -1.27 17.12 -20.38
N PRO A 326 -0.64 16.13 -21.04
CA PRO A 326 0.78 15.89 -20.90
C PRO A 326 1.60 16.94 -21.67
N VAL A 327 2.72 17.39 -21.11
CA VAL A 327 3.69 18.31 -21.75
C VAL A 327 5.04 17.59 -21.91
N ALA A 328 5.69 17.81 -23.04
CA ALA A 328 7.02 17.28 -23.33
C ALA A 328 8.09 18.03 -22.53
N VAL A 329 8.81 17.30 -21.68
CA VAL A 329 9.83 17.84 -20.77
C VAL A 329 11.23 17.73 -21.36
N LEU A 330 11.54 16.59 -21.98
CA LEU A 330 12.82 16.29 -22.61
C LEU A 330 12.58 15.69 -24.00
N ARG A 331 13.44 16.04 -24.96
CA ARG A 331 13.57 15.41 -26.28
C ARG A 331 15.02 15.02 -26.48
N LEU A 332 15.26 13.73 -26.73
CA LEU A 332 16.61 13.16 -26.78
C LEU A 332 16.73 12.20 -27.98
N PRO A 333 17.92 12.05 -28.58
CA PRO A 333 18.14 11.07 -29.65
C PRO A 333 17.84 9.64 -29.21
N LEU A 334 17.38 8.76 -30.11
CA LEU A 334 17.10 7.35 -29.80
C LEU A 334 18.32 6.54 -29.31
N THR A 335 19.53 7.06 -29.50
CA THR A 335 20.77 6.45 -29.03
C THR A 335 21.07 6.69 -27.55
N THR A 336 20.36 7.61 -26.88
CA THR A 336 20.56 7.93 -25.46
C THR A 336 19.84 6.91 -24.55
N ASP A 337 20.52 6.27 -23.61
CA ASP A 337 19.86 5.36 -22.67
C ASP A 337 19.15 6.13 -21.54
N LEU A 338 17.82 6.25 -21.65
CA LEU A 338 16.98 6.87 -20.62
C LEU A 338 16.53 5.90 -19.51
N SER A 339 16.88 4.61 -19.57
CA SER A 339 16.29 3.58 -18.71
C SER A 339 16.60 3.80 -17.23
N GLY A 340 17.78 4.31 -16.89
CA GLY A 340 18.16 4.61 -15.52
C GLY A 340 17.43 5.84 -14.97
N PHE A 341 17.23 6.87 -15.80
CA PHE A 341 16.45 8.05 -15.42
C PHE A 341 14.96 7.76 -15.31
N VAL A 342 14.39 6.98 -16.22
CA VAL A 342 13.01 6.47 -16.10
C VAL A 342 12.82 5.67 -14.82
N ARG A 343 13.80 4.80 -14.47
CA ARG A 343 13.81 4.08 -13.19
C ARG A 343 13.85 5.04 -12.00
N LEU A 344 14.59 6.15 -12.08
CA LEU A 344 14.61 7.18 -11.05
C LEU A 344 13.25 7.88 -10.92
N LEU A 345 12.61 8.28 -12.02
CA LEU A 345 11.27 8.90 -12.00
C LEU A 345 10.20 7.95 -11.44
N LEU A 346 10.28 6.66 -11.79
CA LEU A 346 9.42 5.62 -11.22
C LEU A 346 9.63 5.47 -9.70
N ARG A 347 10.88 5.49 -9.23
CA ARG A 347 11.20 5.44 -7.79
C ARG A 347 10.66 6.66 -7.05
N LEU A 348 10.71 7.84 -7.65
CA LEU A 348 10.17 9.09 -7.10
C LEU A 348 8.63 9.19 -7.24
N GLN A 349 7.99 8.17 -7.81
CA GLN A 349 6.56 8.14 -8.17
C GLN A 349 6.10 9.36 -8.98
N ILE A 350 7.01 9.94 -9.77
CA ILE A 350 6.67 11.04 -10.66
C ILE A 350 5.86 10.46 -11.83
N PRO A 351 4.62 10.93 -12.10
CA PRO A 351 3.86 10.47 -13.25
C PRO A 351 4.53 10.93 -14.55
N HIS A 352 4.93 9.97 -15.39
CA HIS A 352 5.61 10.25 -16.65
C HIS A 352 5.26 9.20 -17.72
N ARG A 353 5.53 9.54 -18.99
CA ARG A 353 5.43 8.65 -20.14
C ARG A 353 6.59 8.94 -21.08
N VAL A 354 7.23 7.90 -21.62
CA VAL A 354 8.21 8.04 -22.72
C VAL A 354 7.55 7.57 -24.00
N SER A 355 7.70 8.31 -25.09
CA SER A 355 7.28 7.89 -26.44
C SER A 355 8.33 8.25 -27.47
N GLU A 356 8.33 7.54 -28.59
CA GLU A 356 9.17 7.87 -29.74
C GLU A 356 8.37 8.75 -30.72
N GLU A 357 8.92 9.90 -31.10
CA GLU A 357 8.34 10.81 -32.09
C GLU A 357 9.44 11.32 -33.02
N ALA A 358 9.25 11.19 -34.34
CA ALA A 358 10.13 11.73 -35.37
C ALA A 358 11.63 11.36 -35.22
N GLY A 359 11.95 10.17 -34.71
CA GLY A 359 13.33 9.70 -34.52
C GLY A 359 13.99 10.16 -33.21
N GLU A 360 13.22 10.74 -32.29
CA GLU A 360 13.63 11.13 -30.95
C GLU A 360 12.75 10.46 -29.89
N GLN A 361 13.31 10.24 -28.71
CA GLN A 361 12.58 9.82 -27.52
C GLN A 361 12.17 11.06 -26.72
N VAL A 362 10.86 11.14 -26.42
CA VAL A 362 10.20 12.27 -25.77
C VAL A 362 9.67 11.84 -24.41
N LEU A 363 10.11 12.51 -23.34
CA LEU A 363 9.60 12.33 -21.99
C LEU A 363 8.48 13.32 -21.72
N TRP A 364 7.31 12.81 -21.38
CA TRP A 364 6.10 13.55 -21.06
C TRP A 364 5.78 13.46 -19.57
N VAL A 365 5.37 14.58 -18.96
CA VAL A 365 4.80 14.61 -17.60
C VAL A 365 3.48 15.41 -17.64
N PRO A 366 2.57 15.27 -16.66
CA PRO A 366 1.38 16.12 -16.57
C PRO A 366 1.75 17.61 -16.60
N ASP A 367 0.94 18.43 -17.28
CA ASP A 367 1.10 19.89 -17.42
C ASP A 367 1.00 20.62 -16.08
N ALA A 368 2.08 20.53 -15.31
CA ALA A 368 2.30 21.19 -14.05
C ALA A 368 3.64 21.92 -14.18
N PRO A 369 3.65 23.26 -14.34
CA PRO A 369 4.88 24.02 -14.61
C PRO A 369 6.02 23.73 -13.63
N ARG A 370 5.69 23.44 -12.36
CA ARG A 370 6.69 23.08 -11.34
C ARG A 370 7.24 21.65 -11.49
N LEU A 371 6.40 20.69 -11.88
CA LEU A 371 6.84 19.31 -12.13
C LEU A 371 7.73 19.22 -13.37
N VAL A 372 7.43 20.03 -14.39
CA VAL A 372 8.22 20.12 -15.62
C VAL A 372 9.63 20.59 -15.29
N GLU A 373 9.77 21.64 -14.48
CA GLU A 373 11.09 22.14 -14.06
C GLU A 373 11.82 21.15 -13.13
N GLU A 374 11.12 20.55 -12.16
CA GLU A 374 11.70 19.52 -11.27
C GLU A 374 12.26 18.31 -12.06
N VAL A 375 11.54 17.84 -13.09
CA VAL A 375 12.00 16.72 -13.92
C VAL A 375 13.16 17.13 -14.83
N ARG A 376 13.22 18.38 -15.29
CA ARG A 376 14.39 18.91 -16.03
C ARG A 376 15.62 18.97 -15.15
N GLU A 377 15.50 19.54 -13.95
CA GLU A 377 16.60 19.62 -12.99
C GLU A 377 17.09 18.24 -12.56
N LEU A 378 16.17 17.29 -12.33
CA LEU A 378 16.50 15.90 -12.04
C LEU A 378 17.29 15.26 -13.17
N TYR A 379 16.91 15.51 -14.43
CA TYR A 379 17.64 14.96 -15.58
C TYR A 379 19.03 15.58 -15.74
N THR A 380 19.16 16.90 -15.51
CA THR A 380 20.47 17.57 -15.53
C THR A 380 21.41 17.01 -14.47
N ARG A 381 20.88 16.64 -13.29
CA ARG A 381 21.67 16.12 -12.18
C ARG A 381 21.95 14.62 -12.29
N PHE A 382 21.02 13.85 -12.85
CA PHE A 382 21.06 12.38 -12.89
C PHE A 382 20.66 11.82 -14.27
N PRO A 383 21.38 12.15 -15.35
CA PRO A 383 20.97 11.80 -16.72
C PRO A 383 20.95 10.29 -16.98
N GLU A 384 21.82 9.53 -16.32
CA GLU A 384 21.83 8.06 -16.36
C GLU A 384 20.97 7.41 -15.25
N GLY A 385 20.20 8.23 -14.52
CA GLY A 385 19.56 7.84 -13.25
C GLY A 385 20.50 7.98 -12.05
N ASP A 386 19.99 7.63 -10.88
CA ASP A 386 20.79 7.51 -9.65
C ASP A 386 20.32 6.26 -8.90
N GLU A 387 21.22 5.28 -8.76
CA GLU A 387 20.91 4.06 -8.00
C GLU A 387 20.80 4.31 -6.49
N HIS A 388 21.31 5.44 -6.01
CA HIS A 388 21.46 5.82 -4.61
C HIS A 388 20.41 6.84 -4.11
N VAL A 389 19.55 7.38 -4.98
CA VAL A 389 18.33 8.10 -4.55
C VAL A 389 17.35 7.07 -3.96
N GLN A 390 17.44 6.89 -2.64
CA GLN A 390 16.58 5.99 -1.86
C GLN A 390 15.41 6.78 -1.28
N LEU A 391 14.22 6.52 -1.81
CA LEU A 391 13.01 6.66 -1.01
C LEU A 391 13.00 5.55 0.04
N ALA A 392 12.64 5.93 1.26
CA ALA A 392 12.43 5.00 2.35
C ALA A 392 11.28 4.05 1.94
N GLN A 393 11.65 2.82 1.56
CA GLN A 393 10.76 1.83 0.97
C GLN A 393 9.79 1.28 2.03
N ASP A 394 8.52 1.19 1.65
CA ASP A 394 7.61 0.17 2.17
C ASP A 394 8.28 -1.21 2.02
N SER A 395 8.72 -1.84 3.11
CA SER A 395 8.83 -3.30 3.15
C SER A 395 7.49 -3.87 3.61
N GLY A 396 6.69 -4.53 2.78
CA GLY A 396 6.88 -4.80 1.36
C GLY A 396 5.56 -4.82 0.58
N SER A 397 5.64 -4.39 -0.68
CA SER A 397 5.45 -5.43 -1.67
C SER A 397 6.66 -6.33 -1.51
N ALA A 398 6.46 -7.61 -1.18
CA ALA A 398 7.45 -8.61 -1.50
C ALA A 398 8.05 -8.27 -2.88
N THR A 399 9.29 -8.68 -3.16
CA THR A 399 9.44 -9.25 -4.49
C THR A 399 8.41 -10.37 -4.50
N TYR A 400 7.22 -10.05 -5.00
CA TYR A 400 6.23 -11.02 -5.41
C TYR A 400 7.02 -11.73 -6.48
N LYS A 401 7.76 -12.76 -6.07
CA LYS A 401 7.98 -13.89 -6.93
C LYS A 401 6.54 -14.24 -7.25
N PRO A 402 6.06 -13.96 -8.48
CA PRO A 402 4.75 -14.44 -8.84
C PRO A 402 4.75 -15.91 -8.45
N PRO A 403 3.77 -16.37 -7.66
CA PRO A 403 3.70 -17.74 -7.22
C PRO A 403 4.03 -18.59 -8.43
N GLY A 404 4.94 -19.54 -8.27
CA GLY A 404 5.38 -20.34 -9.41
C GLY A 404 4.16 -20.88 -10.14
N LEU A 405 4.24 -21.13 -11.45
CA LEU A 405 3.08 -21.62 -12.21
C LEU A 405 2.37 -22.79 -11.50
N ILE A 406 3.14 -23.68 -10.87
CA ILE A 406 2.66 -24.81 -10.06
C ILE A 406 1.84 -24.35 -8.84
N GLU A 407 2.29 -23.33 -8.13
CA GLU A 407 1.61 -22.77 -6.96
C GLU A 407 0.32 -22.04 -7.37
N GLN A 408 0.34 -21.30 -8.48
CA GLN A 408 -0.88 -20.69 -9.04
C GLN A 408 -1.90 -21.75 -9.46
N LEU A 409 -1.46 -22.81 -10.12
CA LEU A 409 -2.32 -23.92 -10.52
C LEU A 409 -2.92 -24.65 -9.31
N ARG A 410 -2.13 -24.86 -8.25
CA ARG A 410 -2.60 -25.48 -7.00
C ARG A 410 -3.63 -24.61 -6.27
N ASN A 411 -3.48 -23.29 -6.31
CA ASN A 411 -4.40 -22.35 -5.65
C ASN A 411 -5.66 -22.04 -6.47
N SER A 412 -5.75 -22.51 -7.72
CA SER A 412 -6.92 -22.29 -8.60
C SER A 412 -7.21 -23.53 -9.47
N PRO A 413 -7.56 -24.67 -8.84
CA PRO A 413 -7.67 -25.95 -9.51
C PRO A 413 -8.81 -26.02 -10.54
N VAL A 414 -9.96 -25.38 -10.30
CA VAL A 414 -11.07 -25.35 -11.27
C VAL A 414 -10.74 -24.41 -12.42
N THR A 415 -10.10 -23.27 -12.15
CA THR A 415 -9.63 -22.36 -13.21
C THR A 415 -8.67 -23.10 -14.15
N ALA A 416 -7.70 -23.82 -13.57
CA ALA A 416 -6.74 -24.64 -14.31
C ALA A 416 -7.42 -25.78 -15.09
N LEU A 417 -8.37 -26.48 -14.48
CA LEU A 417 -9.10 -27.58 -15.11
C LEU A 417 -9.90 -27.11 -16.32
N VAL A 418 -10.64 -26.01 -16.22
CA VAL A 418 -11.43 -25.47 -17.34
C VAL A 418 -10.51 -25.06 -18.49
N LEU A 419 -9.37 -24.43 -18.20
CA LEU A 419 -8.38 -24.09 -19.23
C LEU A 419 -7.77 -25.34 -19.87
N LEU A 420 -7.44 -26.37 -19.10
CA LEU A 420 -6.92 -27.64 -19.61
C LEU A 420 -7.95 -28.30 -20.54
N VAL A 421 -9.21 -28.40 -20.12
CA VAL A 421 -10.29 -28.95 -20.94
C VAL A 421 -10.48 -28.12 -22.21
N THR A 422 -10.39 -26.79 -22.11
CA THR A 422 -10.49 -25.88 -23.26
C THR A 422 -9.35 -26.13 -24.26
N LEU A 423 -8.11 -26.31 -23.80
CA LEU A 423 -6.96 -26.63 -24.65
C LEU A 423 -7.11 -28.00 -25.31
N LEU A 424 -7.58 -29.01 -24.58
CA LEU A 424 -7.85 -30.34 -25.12
C LEU A 424 -8.93 -30.30 -26.20
N VAL A 425 -10.02 -29.58 -25.96
CA VAL A 425 -11.10 -29.38 -26.95
C VAL A 425 -10.60 -28.61 -28.16
N ALA A 426 -9.78 -27.58 -27.98
CA ALA A 426 -9.17 -26.85 -29.09
C ALA A 426 -8.29 -27.77 -29.96
N GLY A 427 -7.54 -28.69 -29.35
CA GLY A 427 -6.79 -29.73 -30.07
C GLY A 427 -7.69 -30.72 -30.81
N LEU A 428 -8.73 -31.24 -30.16
CA LEU A 428 -9.69 -32.19 -30.77
C LEU A 428 -10.47 -31.57 -31.94
N THR A 429 -10.84 -30.31 -31.81
CA THR A 429 -11.56 -29.55 -32.84
C THR A 429 -10.65 -28.98 -33.91
N LEU A 430 -9.32 -29.12 -33.77
CA LEU A 430 -8.32 -28.46 -34.64
C LEU A 430 -8.63 -26.97 -34.83
N LEU A 431 -8.89 -26.27 -33.72
CA LEU A 431 -9.29 -24.85 -33.72
C LEU A 431 -10.50 -24.53 -34.61
N GLY A 432 -11.42 -25.48 -34.75
CA GLY A 432 -12.66 -25.34 -35.52
C GLY A 432 -12.66 -26.09 -36.86
N ASP A 433 -11.52 -26.56 -37.35
CA ASP A 433 -11.41 -27.22 -38.65
C ASP A 433 -12.00 -28.64 -38.65
N ASN A 434 -11.98 -29.33 -37.51
CA ASN A 434 -12.60 -30.64 -37.36
C ASN A 434 -14.11 -30.49 -37.05
N LEU A 435 -14.91 -30.33 -38.12
CA LEU A 435 -16.34 -30.09 -38.04
C LEU A 435 -17.13 -31.24 -37.36
N GLU A 436 -16.61 -32.47 -37.40
CA GLU A 436 -17.25 -33.59 -36.69
C GLU A 436 -17.14 -33.44 -35.17
N ALA A 437 -15.95 -33.06 -34.68
CA ALA A 437 -15.75 -32.76 -33.26
C ALA A 437 -16.52 -31.51 -32.82
N VAL A 438 -16.52 -30.46 -33.65
CA VAL A 438 -17.28 -29.23 -33.41
C VAL A 438 -18.79 -29.51 -33.32
N ARG A 439 -19.32 -30.37 -34.21
CA ARG A 439 -20.73 -30.78 -34.22
C ARG A 439 -21.20 -31.35 -32.88
N TRP A 440 -20.36 -32.13 -32.19
CA TRP A 440 -20.71 -32.72 -30.90
C TRP A 440 -20.77 -31.73 -29.74
N LEU A 441 -20.01 -30.64 -29.83
CA LEU A 441 -19.82 -29.67 -28.75
C LEU A 441 -20.61 -28.37 -28.93
N THR A 442 -21.11 -28.09 -30.14
CA THR A 442 -21.85 -26.87 -30.43
C THR A 442 -23.28 -26.88 -29.89
N PHE A 443 -23.91 -25.70 -29.84
CA PHE A 443 -25.21 -25.48 -29.22
C PHE A 443 -26.34 -26.20 -29.99
N GLN A 444 -26.32 -26.12 -31.32
CA GLN A 444 -27.23 -26.87 -32.18
C GLN A 444 -26.47 -27.90 -33.00
N ASP A 445 -26.98 -29.13 -33.01
CA ASP A 445 -26.48 -30.15 -33.92
C ASP A 445 -26.66 -29.67 -35.37
N PHE A 446 -25.75 -30.06 -36.26
CA PHE A 446 -25.81 -29.67 -37.66
C PHE A 446 -25.32 -30.78 -38.59
N ARG A 447 -25.79 -30.73 -39.84
CA ARG A 447 -25.35 -31.61 -40.92
C ARG A 447 -24.82 -30.77 -42.06
N ILE A 448 -23.72 -31.23 -42.65
CA ILE A 448 -23.12 -30.60 -43.83
C ILE A 448 -23.63 -31.35 -45.05
N ASN A 449 -24.38 -30.66 -45.91
CA ASN A 449 -24.87 -31.18 -47.18
C ASN A 449 -24.25 -30.36 -48.31
N GLY A 450 -23.12 -30.82 -48.85
CA GLY A 450 -22.33 -30.05 -49.81
C GLY A 450 -21.74 -28.80 -49.15
N GLU A 451 -22.06 -27.62 -49.68
CA GLU A 451 -21.56 -26.33 -49.16
C GLU A 451 -22.45 -25.73 -48.04
N TYR A 452 -23.58 -26.36 -47.71
CA TYR A 452 -24.56 -25.81 -46.77
C TYR A 452 -24.60 -26.58 -45.44
N ALA A 453 -24.58 -25.85 -44.32
CA ALA A 453 -24.85 -26.38 -42.99
C ALA A 453 -26.35 -26.26 -42.65
N THR A 454 -26.99 -27.40 -42.34
CA THR A 454 -28.37 -27.45 -41.84
C THR A 454 -28.37 -27.72 -40.35
N PHE A 455 -28.92 -26.80 -39.56
CA PHE A 455 -29.01 -26.92 -38.10
C PHE A 455 -30.31 -27.64 -37.68
N LEU A 456 -30.19 -28.56 -36.74
CA LEU A 456 -31.31 -29.28 -36.14
C LEU A 456 -31.94 -28.46 -35.00
N PRO A 457 -33.26 -28.59 -34.77
CA PRO A 457 -33.91 -27.94 -33.64
C PRO A 457 -33.28 -28.37 -32.30
N LEU A 458 -32.91 -27.40 -31.46
CA LEU A 458 -32.30 -27.67 -30.15
C LEU A 458 -33.16 -28.63 -29.30
N SER A 459 -34.48 -28.52 -29.38
CA SER A 459 -35.42 -29.37 -28.65
C SER A 459 -35.23 -30.86 -28.93
N GLU A 460 -34.86 -31.24 -30.16
CA GLU A 460 -34.63 -32.65 -30.52
C GLU A 460 -33.32 -33.16 -29.92
N SER A 461 -32.25 -32.34 -29.93
CA SER A 461 -30.98 -32.69 -29.29
C SER A 461 -31.14 -32.81 -27.76
N LEU A 462 -31.91 -31.91 -27.13
CA LEU A 462 -32.18 -31.99 -25.69
C LEU A 462 -33.05 -33.20 -25.33
N ALA A 463 -34.07 -33.52 -26.16
CA ALA A 463 -34.91 -34.70 -25.97
C ALA A 463 -34.13 -36.01 -26.12
N SER A 464 -33.06 -36.03 -26.92
CA SER A 464 -32.15 -37.18 -27.08
C SER A 464 -31.02 -37.23 -26.05
N GLY A 465 -31.09 -36.42 -24.99
CA GLY A 465 -30.15 -36.47 -23.87
C GLY A 465 -28.87 -35.66 -24.07
N GLN A 466 -28.81 -34.80 -25.10
CA GLN A 466 -27.62 -34.01 -25.42
C GLN A 466 -27.54 -32.70 -24.62
N TRP A 467 -27.78 -32.75 -23.30
CA TRP A 467 -27.86 -31.56 -22.43
C TRP A 467 -26.53 -30.80 -22.31
N TRP A 468 -25.40 -31.46 -22.55
CA TRP A 468 -24.09 -30.82 -22.54
C TRP A 468 -24.00 -29.67 -23.55
N ARG A 469 -24.79 -29.69 -24.63
CA ARG A 469 -24.84 -28.63 -25.65
C ARG A 469 -25.20 -27.26 -25.12
N LEU A 470 -25.84 -27.17 -23.96
CA LEU A 470 -26.11 -25.89 -23.30
C LEU A 470 -24.81 -25.25 -22.76
N ILE A 471 -23.77 -26.04 -22.51
CA ILE A 471 -22.56 -25.64 -21.80
C ILE A 471 -21.31 -25.76 -22.67
N SER A 472 -21.16 -26.87 -23.41
CA SER A 472 -19.96 -27.22 -24.18
C SER A 472 -19.53 -26.20 -25.24
N PRO A 473 -20.39 -25.34 -25.81
CA PRO A 473 -19.93 -24.32 -26.76
C PRO A 473 -18.87 -23.39 -26.17
N MET A 474 -18.84 -23.20 -24.85
CA MET A 474 -17.80 -22.39 -24.20
C MET A 474 -16.37 -22.91 -24.42
N LEU A 475 -16.21 -24.20 -24.74
CA LEU A 475 -14.92 -24.86 -24.89
C LEU A 475 -14.36 -24.77 -26.31
N ILE A 476 -15.20 -24.50 -27.32
CA ILE A 476 -14.81 -24.44 -28.73
C ILE A 476 -14.14 -23.10 -29.03
N HIS A 477 -13.03 -23.09 -29.75
CA HIS A 477 -12.34 -21.86 -30.15
C HIS A 477 -11.92 -21.91 -31.61
N PHE A 478 -12.15 -20.79 -32.31
CA PHE A 478 -11.78 -20.61 -33.72
C PHE A 478 -10.51 -19.76 -33.80
N GLY A 479 -9.38 -20.42 -34.02
CA GLY A 479 -8.06 -19.78 -34.13
C GLY A 479 -7.32 -19.54 -32.80
N ILE A 480 -5.99 -19.40 -32.93
CA ILE A 480 -5.04 -19.31 -31.80
C ILE A 480 -5.25 -18.03 -30.99
N LEU A 481 -5.44 -16.88 -31.65
CA LEU A 481 -5.60 -15.59 -30.95
C LEU A 481 -6.85 -15.58 -30.07
N HIS A 482 -7.96 -16.12 -30.57
CA HIS A 482 -9.21 -16.24 -29.82
C HIS A 482 -9.04 -17.13 -28.59
N LEU A 483 -8.38 -18.27 -28.73
CA LEU A 483 -8.06 -19.17 -27.62
C LEU A 483 -7.13 -18.52 -26.59
N ALA A 484 -6.05 -17.87 -27.03
CA ALA A 484 -5.07 -17.24 -26.15
C ALA A 484 -5.68 -16.09 -25.34
N MET A 485 -6.44 -15.20 -25.99
CA MET A 485 -7.10 -14.08 -25.33
C MET A 485 -8.14 -14.56 -24.31
N ASN A 486 -8.96 -15.54 -24.70
CA ASN A 486 -9.95 -16.08 -23.78
C ASN A 486 -9.31 -16.79 -22.59
N GLY A 487 -8.25 -17.58 -22.83
CA GLY A 487 -7.53 -18.29 -21.79
C GLY A 487 -6.89 -17.35 -20.78
N MET A 488 -6.26 -16.27 -21.25
CA MET A 488 -5.67 -15.24 -20.40
C MET A 488 -6.72 -14.57 -19.50
N TRP A 489 -7.85 -14.15 -20.05
CA TRP A 489 -8.90 -13.49 -19.27
C TRP A 489 -9.63 -14.45 -18.32
N PHE A 490 -9.81 -15.71 -18.71
CA PHE A 490 -10.41 -16.71 -17.84
C PHE A 490 -9.49 -17.00 -16.65
N TRP A 491 -8.18 -17.10 -16.89
CA TRP A 491 -7.18 -17.18 -15.83
C TRP A 491 -7.27 -16.00 -14.87
N GLU A 492 -7.32 -14.78 -15.40
CA GLU A 492 -7.36 -13.54 -14.60
C GLU A 492 -8.61 -13.43 -13.73
N LEU A 493 -9.79 -13.63 -14.32
CA LEU A 493 -11.07 -13.44 -13.63
C LEU A 493 -11.48 -14.67 -12.81
N GLY A 494 -11.24 -15.87 -13.33
CA GLY A 494 -11.59 -17.14 -12.69
C GLY A 494 -10.87 -17.32 -11.36
N ARG A 495 -9.54 -17.14 -11.33
CA ARG A 495 -8.73 -17.31 -10.11
C ARG A 495 -9.17 -16.36 -8.99
N ARG A 496 -9.60 -15.13 -9.33
CA ARG A 496 -10.08 -14.17 -8.34
C ARG A 496 -11.32 -14.69 -7.62
N ILE A 497 -12.28 -15.21 -8.39
CA ILE A 497 -13.52 -15.79 -7.86
C ILE A 497 -13.21 -17.07 -7.08
N GLU A 498 -12.36 -17.95 -7.59
CA GLU A 498 -12.00 -19.19 -6.93
C GLU A 498 -11.28 -18.98 -5.58
N ILE A 499 -10.32 -18.03 -5.53
CA ILE A 499 -9.63 -17.67 -4.28
C ILE A 499 -10.60 -17.09 -3.25
N ARG A 500 -11.61 -16.32 -3.69
CA ARG A 500 -12.51 -15.58 -2.78
C ARG A 500 -13.74 -16.36 -2.35
N GLN A 501 -14.33 -17.14 -3.26
CA GLN A 501 -15.62 -17.84 -3.08
C GLN A 501 -15.48 -19.36 -3.18
N GLY A 502 -14.27 -19.87 -3.44
CA GLY A 502 -13.98 -21.30 -3.54
C GLY A 502 -14.27 -21.89 -4.93
N SER A 503 -13.66 -23.05 -5.18
CA SER A 503 -13.74 -23.80 -6.43
C SER A 503 -15.16 -24.17 -6.85
N LEU A 504 -16.02 -24.54 -5.89
CA LEU A 504 -17.42 -24.87 -6.17
C LEU A 504 -18.20 -23.66 -6.70
N SER A 505 -17.97 -22.47 -6.15
CA SER A 505 -18.63 -21.25 -6.63
C SER A 505 -18.20 -20.92 -8.05
N LEU A 506 -16.90 -20.97 -8.34
CA LEU A 506 -16.41 -20.75 -9.71
C LEU A 506 -17.01 -21.76 -10.69
N LEU A 507 -17.07 -23.04 -10.33
CA LEU A 507 -17.66 -24.07 -11.19
C LEU A 507 -19.12 -23.76 -11.49
N LEU A 508 -19.94 -23.52 -10.46
CA LEU A 508 -21.37 -23.25 -10.62
C LEU A 508 -21.63 -21.96 -11.43
N LEU A 509 -20.86 -20.90 -11.16
CA LEU A 509 -20.94 -19.64 -11.92
C LEU A 509 -20.53 -19.85 -13.37
N THR A 510 -19.46 -20.60 -13.64
CA THR A 510 -19.00 -20.91 -15.01
C THR A 510 -20.07 -21.67 -15.80
N LEU A 511 -20.68 -22.70 -15.21
CA LEU A 511 -21.74 -23.48 -15.84
C LEU A 511 -23.00 -22.63 -16.09
N LEU A 512 -23.37 -21.78 -15.12
CA LEU A 512 -24.49 -20.84 -15.25
C LEU A 512 -24.24 -19.83 -16.36
N PHE A 513 -23.08 -19.16 -16.34
CA PHE A 513 -22.75 -18.13 -17.32
C PHE A 513 -22.68 -18.70 -18.72
N SER A 514 -22.09 -19.89 -18.89
CA SER A 514 -22.07 -20.59 -20.18
C SER A 514 -23.48 -20.88 -20.68
N SER A 515 -24.32 -21.48 -19.83
CA SER A 515 -25.70 -21.84 -20.19
C SER A 515 -26.51 -20.62 -20.62
N VAL A 516 -26.44 -19.52 -19.84
CA VAL A 516 -27.18 -18.29 -20.12
C VAL A 516 -26.62 -17.58 -21.35
N SER A 517 -25.29 -17.44 -21.48
CA SER A 517 -24.69 -16.76 -22.62
C SER A 517 -24.98 -17.49 -23.94
N ASN A 518 -24.89 -18.82 -23.94
CA ASN A 518 -25.15 -19.61 -25.13
C ASN A 518 -26.63 -19.53 -25.55
N TYR A 519 -27.54 -19.57 -24.57
CA TYR A 519 -28.96 -19.42 -24.84
C TYR A 519 -29.31 -18.02 -25.38
N VAL A 520 -28.75 -16.96 -24.79
CA VAL A 520 -28.97 -15.58 -25.28
C VAL A 520 -28.39 -15.39 -26.68
N GLN A 521 -27.22 -15.96 -26.98
CA GLN A 521 -26.65 -15.94 -28.33
C GLN A 521 -27.57 -16.62 -29.35
N TYR A 522 -28.11 -17.79 -29.03
CA TYR A 522 -29.05 -18.51 -29.89
C TYR A 522 -30.32 -17.68 -30.15
N LEU A 523 -30.89 -17.04 -29.12
CA LEU A 523 -32.06 -16.18 -29.29
C LEU A 523 -31.78 -14.97 -30.18
N PHE A 524 -30.57 -14.42 -30.11
CA PHE A 524 -30.21 -13.19 -30.83
C PHE A 524 -29.79 -13.44 -32.29
N SER A 525 -28.99 -14.49 -32.53
CA SER A 525 -28.41 -14.79 -33.85
C SER A 525 -29.19 -15.85 -34.64
N GLY A 526 -30.08 -16.61 -33.99
CA GLY A 526 -30.72 -17.77 -34.60
C GLY A 526 -29.72 -18.91 -34.84
N PRO A 527 -30.05 -19.85 -35.75
CA PRO A 527 -29.21 -21.00 -36.03
C PRO A 527 -27.88 -20.60 -36.64
N SER A 528 -26.81 -20.75 -35.85
CA SER A 528 -25.46 -20.36 -36.23
C SER A 528 -24.43 -21.20 -35.48
N LEU A 529 -23.23 -21.30 -36.06
CA LEU A 529 -22.10 -21.91 -35.40
C LEU A 529 -21.39 -20.84 -34.55
N PHE A 530 -21.41 -21.01 -33.23
CA PHE A 530 -20.68 -20.16 -32.30
C PHE A 530 -20.01 -20.99 -31.21
N GLY A 531 -18.99 -20.41 -30.59
CA GLY A 531 -18.22 -21.04 -29.53
C GLY A 531 -17.20 -20.08 -28.93
N GLY A 532 -16.81 -20.35 -27.68
CA GLY A 532 -15.75 -19.65 -26.98
C GLY A 532 -16.12 -19.28 -25.54
N LEU A 533 -15.09 -19.13 -24.70
CA LEU A 533 -15.25 -18.78 -23.30
C LEU A 533 -15.79 -17.35 -23.10
N SER A 534 -15.80 -16.52 -24.14
CA SER A 534 -16.06 -15.08 -24.04
C SER A 534 -17.39 -14.70 -23.36
N GLY A 535 -18.47 -15.46 -23.55
CA GLY A 535 -19.72 -15.26 -22.80
C GLY A 535 -19.54 -15.46 -21.29
N VAL A 536 -18.82 -16.51 -20.90
CA VAL A 536 -18.43 -16.77 -19.50
C VAL A 536 -17.55 -15.64 -18.97
N LEU A 537 -16.59 -15.16 -19.75
CA LEU A 537 -15.70 -14.06 -19.35
C LEU A 537 -16.44 -12.79 -18.97
N TYR A 538 -17.41 -12.39 -19.78
CA TYR A 538 -18.26 -11.24 -19.46
C TYR A 538 -19.12 -11.49 -18.22
N GLY A 539 -19.55 -12.74 -17.99
CA GLY A 539 -20.18 -13.14 -16.73
C GLY A 539 -19.27 -12.98 -15.52
N LEU A 540 -18.03 -13.47 -15.59
CA LEU A 540 -17.04 -13.30 -14.51
C LEU A 540 -16.70 -11.82 -14.29
N LEU A 541 -16.60 -11.03 -15.37
CA LEU A 541 -16.37 -9.58 -15.32
C LEU A 541 -17.51 -8.87 -14.58
N GLY A 542 -18.75 -9.10 -15.00
CA GLY A 542 -19.94 -8.50 -14.38
C GLY A 542 -20.10 -8.91 -12.91
N HIS A 543 -19.83 -10.18 -12.60
CA HIS A 543 -19.87 -10.69 -11.24
C HIS A 543 -18.86 -9.97 -10.34
N CYS A 544 -17.59 -9.96 -10.74
CA CYS A 544 -16.53 -9.26 -10.01
C CYS A 544 -16.82 -7.77 -9.85
N TRP A 545 -17.29 -7.11 -10.91
CA TRP A 545 -17.57 -5.68 -10.89
C TRP A 545 -18.66 -5.30 -9.88
N ILE A 546 -19.83 -5.93 -9.96
CA ILE A 546 -20.96 -5.59 -9.08
C ILE A 546 -20.72 -6.09 -7.66
N PHE A 547 -20.15 -7.28 -7.48
CA PHE A 547 -19.81 -7.79 -6.15
C PHE A 547 -18.87 -6.82 -5.42
N GLN A 548 -17.84 -6.31 -6.11
CA GLN A 548 -16.88 -5.35 -5.55
C GLN A 548 -17.52 -4.04 -5.09
N MET A 549 -18.59 -3.59 -5.75
CA MET A 549 -19.31 -2.37 -5.36
C MET A 549 -20.09 -2.55 -4.05
N LEU A 550 -20.56 -3.76 -3.76
CA LEU A 550 -21.43 -4.06 -2.61
C LEU A 550 -20.67 -4.60 -1.40
N ALA A 551 -19.62 -5.39 -1.63
CA ALA A 551 -18.77 -5.98 -0.60
C ALA A 551 -17.30 -5.82 -1.00
N PRO A 552 -16.70 -4.63 -0.78
CA PRO A 552 -15.36 -4.30 -1.27
C PRO A 552 -14.29 -5.30 -0.79
N ASN A 553 -13.56 -5.90 -1.72
CA ASN A 553 -12.52 -6.88 -1.43
C ASN A 553 -11.26 -6.68 -2.30
N PRO A 554 -10.04 -6.73 -1.74
CA PRO A 554 -8.81 -6.57 -2.51
C PRO A 554 -8.68 -7.53 -3.71
N VAL A 555 -9.16 -8.77 -3.59
CA VAL A 555 -9.08 -9.81 -4.64
C VAL A 555 -9.97 -9.47 -5.85
N TYR A 556 -11.14 -8.85 -5.62
CA TYR A 556 -12.11 -8.49 -6.67
C TYR A 556 -11.87 -7.12 -7.27
N ARG A 557 -10.90 -6.35 -6.74
CA ARG A 557 -10.51 -5.05 -7.30
C ARG A 557 -9.87 -5.25 -8.67
N LEU A 558 -10.66 -4.96 -9.71
CA LEU A 558 -10.19 -4.87 -11.09
C LEU A 558 -9.58 -3.48 -11.33
N PRO A 559 -8.41 -3.38 -11.99
CA PRO A 559 -7.90 -2.10 -12.45
C PRO A 559 -8.94 -1.41 -13.33
N ARG A 560 -9.20 -0.11 -13.10
CA ARG A 560 -10.22 0.64 -13.88
C ARG A 560 -9.97 0.58 -15.38
N GLY A 561 -8.71 0.62 -15.80
CA GLY A 561 -8.31 0.49 -17.20
C GLY A 561 -8.74 -0.85 -17.82
N VAL A 562 -8.63 -1.96 -17.08
CA VAL A 562 -9.05 -3.29 -17.55
C VAL A 562 -10.56 -3.35 -17.75
N LEU A 563 -11.35 -2.88 -16.77
CA LEU A 563 -12.81 -2.83 -16.88
C LEU A 563 -13.23 -1.97 -18.08
N ILE A 564 -12.68 -0.75 -18.20
CA ILE A 564 -12.98 0.16 -19.31
C ILE A 564 -12.58 -0.48 -20.64
N MET A 565 -11.39 -1.07 -20.73
CA MET A 565 -10.92 -1.73 -21.95
C MET A 565 -11.83 -2.90 -22.35
N MET A 566 -12.25 -3.76 -21.43
CA MET A 566 -13.18 -4.86 -21.75
C MET A 566 -14.57 -4.35 -22.14
N LEU A 567 -15.05 -3.26 -21.56
CA LEU A 567 -16.32 -2.63 -21.97
C LEU A 567 -16.22 -1.90 -23.31
N VAL A 568 -15.08 -1.28 -23.62
CA VAL A 568 -14.79 -0.69 -24.93
C VAL A 568 -14.65 -1.80 -25.97
N TRP A 569 -13.96 -2.88 -25.64
CA TRP A 569 -13.88 -4.08 -26.48
C TRP A 569 -15.27 -4.64 -26.77
N LEU A 570 -16.15 -4.73 -25.76
CA LEU A 570 -17.55 -5.09 -25.95
C LEU A 570 -18.25 -4.16 -26.94
N ALA A 571 -18.11 -2.85 -26.76
CA ALA A 571 -18.73 -1.86 -27.64
C ALA A 571 -18.19 -1.97 -29.09
N LEU A 572 -16.90 -2.25 -29.27
CA LEU A 572 -16.30 -2.48 -30.58
C LEU A 572 -16.83 -3.78 -31.22
N CYS A 573 -16.96 -4.86 -30.47
CA CYS A 573 -17.60 -6.09 -30.95
C CYS A 573 -19.04 -5.85 -31.37
N LEU A 574 -19.82 -5.13 -30.54
CA LEU A 574 -21.20 -4.76 -30.83
C LEU A 574 -21.36 -3.86 -32.05
N SER A 575 -20.33 -3.05 -32.36
CA SER A 575 -20.34 -2.16 -33.53
C SER A 575 -20.19 -2.89 -34.88
N GLY A 576 -19.76 -4.16 -34.87
CA GLY A 576 -19.46 -4.93 -36.09
C GLY A 576 -18.11 -4.59 -36.75
N LEU A 577 -17.39 -3.55 -36.26
CA LEU A 577 -16.08 -3.14 -36.79
C LEU A 577 -15.06 -4.28 -36.77
N VAL A 578 -15.07 -5.09 -35.72
CA VAL A 578 -14.11 -6.19 -35.55
C VAL A 578 -14.34 -7.30 -36.59
N SER A 579 -15.60 -7.60 -36.91
CA SER A 579 -15.95 -8.54 -37.99
C SER A 579 -15.57 -7.99 -39.36
N MET A 580 -15.73 -6.67 -39.59
CA MET A 580 -15.27 -6.01 -40.83
C MET A 580 -13.74 -6.05 -41.01
N LEU A 581 -12.98 -6.04 -39.92
CA LEU A 581 -11.52 -6.13 -39.92
C LEU A 581 -10.98 -7.56 -40.11
N GLY A 582 -11.85 -8.55 -40.33
CA GLY A 582 -11.46 -9.92 -40.66
C GLY A 582 -11.18 -10.82 -39.45
N PHE A 583 -11.59 -10.43 -38.25
CA PHE A 583 -11.42 -11.25 -37.03
C PHE A 583 -12.55 -12.30 -36.81
N GLY A 584 -13.45 -12.46 -37.78
CA GLY A 584 -14.56 -13.40 -37.74
C GLY A 584 -15.85 -12.85 -37.11
N GLU A 585 -16.90 -13.66 -37.17
CA GLU A 585 -18.20 -13.34 -36.58
C GLU A 585 -18.13 -13.44 -35.05
N ILE A 586 -18.64 -12.40 -34.37
CA ILE A 586 -18.58 -12.31 -32.91
C ILE A 586 -19.93 -12.64 -32.30
N ALA A 587 -19.91 -13.53 -31.32
CA ALA A 587 -21.08 -13.90 -30.52
C ALA A 587 -21.47 -12.78 -29.53
N ASN A 588 -21.95 -11.66 -30.06
CA ASN A 588 -22.32 -10.46 -29.30
C ASN A 588 -23.45 -10.71 -28.29
N GLY A 589 -24.42 -11.56 -28.64
CA GLY A 589 -25.48 -11.99 -27.72
C GLY A 589 -24.91 -12.75 -26.51
N ALA A 590 -23.90 -13.59 -26.72
CA ALA A 590 -23.21 -14.29 -25.64
C ALA A 590 -22.52 -13.31 -24.68
N HIS A 591 -21.84 -12.29 -25.20
CA HIS A 591 -21.13 -11.31 -24.36
C HIS A 591 -22.10 -10.50 -23.50
N VAL A 592 -23.17 -9.97 -24.08
CA VAL A 592 -24.16 -9.17 -23.37
C VAL A 592 -24.93 -10.04 -22.37
N GLY A 593 -25.38 -11.23 -22.78
CA GLY A 593 -26.06 -12.19 -21.91
C GLY A 593 -25.21 -12.58 -20.72
N GLY A 594 -23.92 -12.87 -20.97
CA GLY A 594 -22.90 -13.12 -19.95
C GLY A 594 -22.77 -11.97 -18.97
N LEU A 595 -22.54 -10.74 -19.45
CA LEU A 595 -22.35 -9.56 -18.60
C LEU A 595 -23.55 -9.32 -17.68
N ILE A 596 -24.78 -9.44 -18.20
CA ILE A 596 -26.01 -9.22 -17.44
C ILE A 596 -26.14 -10.26 -16.32
N ILE A 597 -26.03 -11.57 -16.63
CA ILE A 597 -26.13 -12.61 -15.59
C ILE A 597 -24.98 -12.51 -14.57
N GLY A 598 -23.80 -12.10 -15.02
CA GLY A 598 -22.67 -11.74 -14.17
C GLY A 598 -23.05 -10.66 -13.16
N CYS A 599 -23.57 -9.52 -13.62
CA CYS A 599 -24.01 -8.43 -12.77
C CYS A 599 -25.09 -8.85 -11.77
N VAL A 600 -26.06 -9.69 -12.18
CA VAL A 600 -27.11 -10.22 -11.30
C VAL A 600 -26.53 -11.11 -10.20
N THR A 601 -25.66 -12.06 -10.54
CA THR A 601 -25.02 -12.91 -9.54
C THR A 601 -24.07 -12.13 -8.63
N GLY A 602 -23.39 -11.10 -9.16
CA GLY A 602 -22.57 -10.18 -8.38
C GLY A 602 -23.39 -9.36 -7.38
N LEU A 603 -24.59 -8.90 -7.79
CA LEU A 603 -25.55 -8.21 -6.93
C LEU A 603 -26.01 -9.10 -5.78
N LEU A 604 -26.46 -10.32 -6.09
CA LEU A 604 -26.93 -11.29 -5.10
C LEU A 604 -25.80 -11.72 -4.15
N GLY A 605 -24.65 -12.11 -4.70
CA GLY A 605 -23.49 -12.54 -3.93
C GLY A 605 -22.94 -11.43 -3.03
N GLY A 606 -22.83 -10.21 -3.57
CA GLY A 606 -22.39 -9.03 -2.82
C GLY A 606 -23.36 -8.66 -1.70
N ALA A 607 -24.67 -8.72 -1.94
CA ALA A 607 -25.69 -8.45 -0.92
C ALA A 607 -25.65 -9.48 0.23
N ILE A 608 -25.47 -10.77 -0.09
CA ILE A 608 -25.33 -11.83 0.92
C ILE A 608 -24.04 -11.63 1.72
N ALA A 609 -22.92 -11.33 1.06
CA ALA A 609 -21.64 -11.09 1.72
C ALA A 609 -21.69 -9.89 2.66
N ARG A 610 -22.34 -8.79 2.25
CA ARG A 610 -22.51 -7.57 3.08
C ARG A 610 -23.35 -7.81 4.33
N ARG A 611 -24.27 -8.77 4.33
CA ARG A 611 -25.09 -9.12 5.51
C ARG A 611 -24.35 -10.00 6.54
N LYS A 612 -23.28 -10.67 6.12
CA LYS A 612 -22.46 -11.55 6.97
C LYS A 612 -21.25 -10.84 7.58
N ALA A 613 -20.89 -9.67 7.05
CA ALA A 613 -19.91 -8.75 7.61
C ALA A 613 -20.64 -7.75 8.52
#